data_AF-A0A960DQ64-F1
#
_entry.id   AF-A0A960DQ64-F1
#
_cell.length_a   1.000
_cell.length_b   1.000
_cell.length_c   1.000
_cell.angle_alpha   90.00
_cell.angle_beta   90.00
_cell.angle_gamma   90.00
#
_symmetry.space_group_name_H-M   'P 1'
#
loop_
_entity.id
_entity.type
_entity.pdbx_description
1 polymer ?
#
loop_
_entity_poly.entity_id
_entity_poly.type
_entity_poly.pdbx_seq_one_letter_code
_entity_poly.pdbx_strand_id
1 'polypeptide(L)'
;IVLGRRVATQNRGLRGLGVGLLIGGAAILPFGADQVPMVLTHGSLLLDCFLVGLLSSAIGYAIDQVVLRRIPMRRFALLLALLPVTALIVGFIALDQRPSAADLLGAALVIGGVILQERDELVMADVEIPA
;
A
#
# COMPACT_ATOMS: atom_id res chain seq x y z
N ILE A 1 -1.91 14.13 4.66
CA ILE A 1 -2.18 14.37 3.22
C ILE A 1 -1.55 15.67 2.72
N VAL A 2 -1.81 16.84 3.33
CA VAL A 2 -1.29 18.16 2.87
C VAL A 2 0.25 18.23 2.82
N LEU A 3 0.94 17.74 3.86
CA LEU A 3 2.41 17.68 3.90
C LEU A 3 2.99 16.74 2.84
N GLY A 4 2.37 15.56 2.66
CA GLY A 4 2.75 14.60 1.63
C GLY A 4 2.59 15.15 0.21
N ARG A 5 1.54 15.94 -0.05
CA ARG A 5 1.33 16.62 -1.34
C ARG A 5 2.46 17.62 -1.64
N ARG A 6 2.94 18.36 -0.64
CA ARG A 6 4.03 19.34 -0.80
C ARG A 6 5.39 18.68 -1.04
N VAL A 7 5.62 17.49 -0.49
CA VAL A 7 6.84 16.71 -0.73
C VAL A 7 6.78 15.99 -2.08
N ALA A 8 5.60 15.52 -2.50
CA ALA A 8 5.41 14.81 -3.78
C ALA A 8 5.57 15.70 -5.02
N THR A 9 5.38 17.02 -4.91
CA THR A 9 5.62 17.97 -6.01
C THR A 9 7.11 18.26 -6.24
N GLN A 10 7.98 17.91 -5.29
CA GLN A 10 9.42 17.85 -5.55
C GLN A 10 9.66 16.57 -6.35
N ASN A 11 9.96 16.73 -7.64
CA ASN A 11 10.05 15.70 -8.69
C ASN A 11 11.18 14.67 -8.44
N ARG A 12 11.15 13.97 -7.30
CA ARG A 12 12.20 13.08 -6.81
C ARG A 12 11.93 11.60 -7.10
N GLY A 13 10.72 11.25 -7.56
CA GLY A 13 10.36 9.90 -8.02
C GLY A 13 10.95 8.78 -7.15
N LEU A 14 11.63 7.82 -7.78
CA LEU A 14 12.30 6.69 -7.11
C LEU A 14 13.41 7.10 -6.12
N ARG A 15 14.12 8.22 -6.37
CA ARG A 15 15.17 8.71 -5.46
C ARG A 15 14.59 9.21 -4.15
N GLY A 16 13.42 9.84 -4.20
CA GLY A 16 12.67 10.25 -3.00
C GLY A 16 12.23 9.05 -2.15
N LEU A 17 11.81 7.96 -2.81
CA LEU A 17 11.45 6.70 -2.13
C LEU A 17 12.64 6.09 -1.41
N GLY A 18 13.80 5.99 -2.07
CA GLY A 18 15.01 5.42 -1.48
C GLY A 18 15.43 6.18 -0.22
N VAL A 19 15.41 7.51 -0.26
CA VAL A 19 15.69 8.35 0.92
C VAL A 19 14.63 8.14 2.01
N GLY A 20 13.34 8.06 1.64
CA GLY A 20 12.26 7.81 2.58
C GLY A 20 12.38 6.45 3.28
N LEU A 21 12.71 5.39 2.55
CA LEU A 21 12.96 4.05 3.08
C LEU A 21 14.17 4.02 4.02
N LEU A 22 15.27 4.74 3.67
CA LEU A 22 16.44 4.86 4.53
C LEU A 22 16.11 5.58 5.84
N ILE A 23 15.39 6.70 5.77
CA ILE A 23 14.98 7.46 6.96
C ILE A 23 14.02 6.65 7.82
N GLY A 24 13.02 6.00 7.20
CA GLY A 24 12.06 5.15 7.91
C GLY A 24 12.74 3.95 8.57
N GLY A 25 13.66 3.29 7.86
CA GLY A 25 14.48 2.22 8.40
C GLY A 25 15.32 2.67 9.59
N ALA A 26 16.03 3.80 9.47
CA ALA A 26 16.81 4.37 10.56
C ALA A 26 15.95 4.76 11.78
N ALA A 27 14.73 5.25 11.55
CA ALA A 27 13.79 5.61 12.61
C ALA A 27 13.23 4.39 13.34
N ILE A 28 13.03 3.26 12.64
CA ILE A 28 12.52 2.01 13.23
C ILE A 28 13.65 1.17 13.86
N LEU A 29 14.88 1.30 13.37
CA LEU A 29 16.06 0.58 13.84
C LEU A 29 16.24 0.51 15.37
N PRO A 30 16.10 1.60 16.16
CA PRO A 30 16.29 1.54 17.61
C PRO A 30 15.27 0.62 18.31
N PHE A 31 14.07 0.44 17.76
CA PHE A 31 13.06 -0.45 18.33
C PHE A 31 13.39 -1.94 18.15
N GLY A 32 14.28 -2.27 17.21
CA GLY A 32 14.76 -3.63 16.95
C GLY A 32 16.22 -3.86 17.34
N ALA A 33 16.85 -2.92 18.05
CA ALA A 33 18.29 -2.90 18.28
C ALA A 33 18.80 -4.20 18.95
N ASP A 34 18.03 -4.76 19.88
CA ASP A 34 18.37 -5.98 20.61
C ASP A 34 18.50 -7.22 19.70
N GLN A 35 17.81 -7.22 18.55
CA GLN A 35 17.80 -8.35 17.60
C GLN A 35 18.90 -8.22 16.54
N VAL A 36 19.53 -7.04 16.39
CA VAL A 36 20.55 -6.76 15.37
C VAL A 36 21.75 -7.73 15.45
N PRO A 37 22.32 -8.04 16.63
CA PRO A 37 23.45 -8.98 16.71
C PRO A 37 23.09 -10.39 16.23
N MET A 38 21.86 -10.85 16.51
CA MET A 38 21.37 -12.16 16.08
C MET A 38 21.24 -12.24 14.56
N VAL A 39 20.70 -11.19 13.94
CA VAL A 39 20.53 -11.12 12.48
C VAL A 39 21.89 -11.04 11.79
N LEU A 40 22.81 -10.22 12.28
CA LEU A 40 24.14 -10.05 11.68
C LEU A 40 25.00 -11.32 11.74
N THR A 41 24.79 -12.19 12.72
CA THR A 41 25.54 -13.45 12.86
C THR A 41 25.00 -14.59 12.00
N HIS A 42 23.78 -14.49 11.48
CA HIS A 42 23.14 -15.53 10.68
C HIS A 42 22.85 -15.00 9.26
N GLY A 43 23.68 -15.39 8.30
CA GLY A 43 23.57 -14.93 6.90
C GLY A 43 22.21 -15.21 6.24
N SER A 44 21.51 -16.29 6.63
CA SER A 44 20.16 -16.59 6.17
C SER A 44 19.13 -15.55 6.64
N LEU A 45 19.20 -15.13 7.91
CA LEU A 45 18.29 -14.10 8.45
C LEU A 45 18.51 -12.76 7.77
N LEU A 46 19.75 -12.41 7.44
CA LEU A 46 20.03 -11.21 6.65
C LEU A 46 19.37 -11.26 5.27
N LEU A 47 19.46 -12.41 4.60
CA LEU A 47 18.82 -12.60 3.31
C LEU A 47 17.30 -12.53 3.42
N ASP A 48 16.70 -13.18 4.43
CA ASP A 48 15.26 -13.15 4.66
C ASP A 48 14.77 -11.74 4.97
N CYS A 49 15.46 -11.00 5.85
CA CYS A 49 15.13 -9.60 6.15
C CYS A 49 15.23 -8.72 4.89
N PHE A 50 16.27 -8.90 4.09
CA PHE A 50 16.44 -8.18 2.84
C PHE A 50 15.30 -8.49 1.86
N LEU A 51 14.97 -9.78 1.67
CA LEU A 51 13.89 -10.22 0.80
C LEU A 51 12.54 -9.69 1.26
N VAL A 52 12.23 -9.78 2.55
CA VAL A 52 10.99 -9.24 3.11
C VAL A 52 10.90 -7.74 2.88
N GLY A 53 11.96 -6.97 3.16
CA GLY A 53 11.97 -5.52 2.90
C GLY A 53 11.84 -5.18 1.42
N LEU A 54 12.51 -5.93 0.55
CA LEU A 54 12.48 -5.75 -0.89
C LEU A 54 11.09 -6.05 -1.47
N LEU A 55 10.53 -7.23 -1.16
CA LEU A 55 9.26 -7.69 -1.72
C LEU A 55 8.06 -6.95 -1.12
N SER A 56 8.06 -6.71 0.20
CA SER A 56 6.92 -6.09 0.89
C SER A 56 6.85 -4.56 0.67
N SER A 57 8.00 -3.89 0.67
CA SER A 57 8.04 -2.42 0.61
C SER A 57 8.59 -1.88 -0.71
N ALA A 58 9.83 -2.19 -1.06
CA ALA A 58 10.49 -1.52 -2.19
C ALA A 58 9.79 -1.80 -3.53
N ILE A 59 9.43 -3.05 -3.79
CA ILE A 59 8.70 -3.45 -5.00
C ILE A 59 7.28 -2.86 -4.99
N GLY A 60 6.54 -3.00 -3.89
CA GLY A 60 5.18 -2.46 -3.75
C GLY A 60 5.13 -0.95 -4.02
N TYR A 61 5.99 -0.18 -3.35
CA TYR A 61 6.06 1.27 -3.57
C TYR A 61 6.56 1.65 -4.96
N ALA A 62 7.47 0.88 -5.56
CA ALA A 62 7.90 1.14 -6.93
C ALA A 62 6.73 0.96 -7.92
N ILE A 63 5.93 -0.10 -7.74
CA ILE A 63 4.72 -0.33 -8.54
C ILE A 63 3.74 0.82 -8.35
N ASP A 64 3.44 1.21 -7.11
CA ASP A 64 2.53 2.32 -6.82
C ASP A 64 2.96 3.61 -7.52
N GLN A 65 4.26 3.90 -7.54
CA GLN A 65 4.80 5.10 -8.17
C GLN A 65 4.72 5.05 -9.69
N VAL A 66 4.86 3.87 -10.29
CA VAL A 66 4.62 3.67 -11.72
C VAL A 66 3.12 3.80 -12.04
N VAL A 67 2.25 3.20 -11.23
CA VAL A 67 0.79 3.25 -11.42
C VAL A 67 0.27 4.67 -11.27
N LEU A 68 0.69 5.40 -10.23
CA LEU A 68 0.34 6.81 -10.00
C LEU A 68 0.69 7.72 -11.17
N ARG A 69 1.71 7.38 -11.97
CA ARG A 69 2.10 8.12 -13.17
C ARG A 69 1.29 7.75 -14.41
N ARG A 70 0.56 6.63 -14.38
CA ARG A 70 -0.17 6.07 -15.53
C ARG A 70 -1.68 6.19 -15.42
N ILE A 71 -2.24 6.25 -14.20
CA ILE A 71 -3.69 6.34 -13.98
C ILE A 71 -4.05 7.59 -13.18
N PRO A 72 -5.28 8.11 -13.32
CA PRO A 72 -5.79 9.18 -12.49
C PRO A 72 -5.75 8.80 -10.99
N MET A 73 -5.41 9.76 -10.13
CA MET A 73 -5.33 9.58 -8.66
C MET A 73 -6.58 8.92 -8.06
N ARG A 74 -7.75 9.18 -8.65
CA ARG A 74 -9.03 8.63 -8.19
C ARG A 74 -9.13 7.12 -8.39
N ARG A 75 -8.71 6.60 -9.55
CA ARG A 75 -8.67 5.15 -9.81
C ARG A 75 -7.65 4.45 -8.91
N PHE A 76 -6.51 5.10 -8.66
CA PHE A 76 -5.53 4.60 -7.71
C PHE A 76 -6.10 4.51 -6.28
N ALA A 77 -6.88 5.52 -5.84
CA ALA A 77 -7.56 5.48 -4.56
C ALA A 77 -8.57 4.31 -4.46
N LEU A 78 -9.27 3.96 -5.54
CA LEU A 78 -10.14 2.78 -5.57
C LEU A 78 -9.34 1.46 -5.48
N LEU A 79 -8.20 1.36 -6.17
CA LEU A 79 -7.29 0.21 -6.04
C LEU A 79 -6.79 0.06 -4.59
N LEU A 80 -6.40 1.18 -3.95
CA LEU A 80 -6.01 1.19 -2.55
C LEU A 80 -7.18 0.84 -1.61
N ALA A 81 -8.40 1.29 -1.92
CA ALA A 81 -9.58 0.96 -1.12
C ALA A 81 -9.90 -0.54 -1.16
N LEU A 82 -9.53 -1.24 -2.24
CA LEU A 82 -9.69 -2.69 -2.37
C LEU A 82 -8.59 -3.51 -1.69
N LEU A 83 -7.48 -2.88 -1.25
CA LEU A 83 -6.41 -3.56 -0.50
C LEU A 83 -6.90 -4.47 0.63
N PRO A 84 -7.86 -4.08 1.50
CA PRO A 84 -8.33 -4.91 2.60
C PRO A 84 -8.96 -6.22 2.10
N VAL A 85 -9.71 -6.15 1.00
CA VAL A 85 -10.39 -7.32 0.41
C VAL A 85 -9.35 -8.25 -0.19
N THR A 86 -8.37 -7.73 -0.93
CA THR A 86 -7.25 -8.54 -1.44
C THR A 86 -6.40 -9.13 -0.33
N ALA A 87 -6.14 -8.38 0.75
CA ALA A 87 -5.38 -8.87 1.89
C ALA A 87 -6.12 -10.02 2.59
N LEU A 88 -7.44 -9.93 2.73
CA LEU A 88 -8.26 -11.02 3.27
C LEU A 88 -8.18 -12.28 2.42
N ILE A 89 -8.31 -12.15 1.09
CA ILE A 89 -8.24 -13.28 0.15
C ILE A 89 -6.86 -13.92 0.19
N VAL A 90 -5.79 -13.11 0.14
CA VAL A 90 -4.42 -13.61 0.20
C VAL A 90 -4.13 -14.25 1.55
N GLY A 91 -4.58 -13.66 2.66
CA GLY A 91 -4.44 -14.24 4.00
C GLY A 91 -5.14 -15.60 4.14
N PHE A 92 -6.34 -15.73 3.58
CA PHE A 92 -7.05 -17.02 3.52
C PHE A 92 -6.29 -18.06 2.69
N ILE A 93 -5.82 -17.72 1.49
CA ILE A 93 -5.16 -18.67 0.58
C ILE A 93 -3.75 -19.03 1.04
N ALA A 94 -2.94 -18.03 1.40
CA ALA A 94 -1.52 -18.20 1.65
C ALA A 94 -1.20 -18.58 3.10
N LEU A 95 -2.02 -18.15 4.07
CA LEU A 95 -1.79 -18.40 5.50
C LEU A 95 -2.83 -19.34 6.13
N ASP A 96 -3.79 -19.88 5.34
CA ASP A 96 -4.90 -20.73 5.81
C ASP A 96 -5.72 -20.08 6.95
N GLN A 97 -5.76 -18.74 6.97
CA GLN A 97 -6.47 -17.99 8.00
C GLN A 97 -7.97 -18.09 7.77
N ARG A 98 -8.72 -18.61 8.75
CA ARG A 98 -10.19 -18.64 8.67
C ARG A 98 -10.75 -17.23 8.92
N PRO A 99 -11.31 -16.55 7.90
CA PRO A 99 -11.82 -15.20 8.07
C PRO A 99 -12.97 -15.22 9.08
N SER A 100 -12.92 -14.30 10.04
CA SER A 100 -13.98 -14.13 11.02
C SER A 100 -15.19 -13.45 10.40
N ALA A 101 -16.34 -13.52 11.08
CA ALA A 101 -17.53 -12.78 10.66
C ALA A 101 -17.28 -11.27 10.59
N ALA A 102 -16.40 -10.73 11.46
CA ALA A 102 -16.01 -9.33 11.43
C ALA A 102 -15.20 -8.97 10.19
N ASP A 103 -14.29 -9.85 9.74
CA ASP A 103 -13.49 -9.62 8.53
C ASP A 103 -14.36 -9.61 7.28
N LEU A 104 -15.35 -10.52 7.23
CA LEU A 104 -16.32 -10.57 6.13
C LEU A 104 -17.21 -9.33 6.11
N LEU A 105 -17.69 -8.86 7.28
CA LEU A 105 -18.44 -7.61 7.36
C LEU A 105 -17.57 -6.42 6.93
N GLY A 106 -16.31 -6.35 7.36
CA GLY A 106 -15.36 -5.33 6.94
C GLY A 106 -15.17 -5.31 5.42
N ALA A 107 -14.94 -6.48 4.82
CA ALA A 107 -14.82 -6.62 3.36
C ALA A 107 -16.11 -6.18 2.64
N ALA A 108 -17.28 -6.55 3.15
CA ALA A 108 -18.57 -6.13 2.59
C ALA A 108 -18.77 -4.61 2.66
N LEU A 109 -18.40 -3.97 3.78
CA LEU A 109 -18.45 -2.50 3.90
C LEU A 109 -17.51 -1.81 2.90
N VAL A 110 -16.29 -2.32 2.75
CA VAL A 110 -15.31 -1.78 1.79
C VAL A 110 -15.86 -1.87 0.36
N ILE A 111 -16.38 -3.03 -0.04
CA ILE A 111 -16.98 -3.24 -1.37
C ILE A 111 -18.19 -2.31 -1.56
N GLY A 112 -19.06 -2.20 -0.55
CA GLY A 112 -20.22 -1.30 -0.59
C GLY A 112 -19.82 0.17 -0.78
N GLY A 113 -18.78 0.62 -0.06
CA GLY A 113 -18.23 1.98 -0.20
C GLY A 113 -17.66 2.24 -1.59
N VAL A 114 -16.91 1.29 -2.16
CA VAL A 114 -16.38 1.38 -3.53
C VAL A 114 -17.50 1.49 -4.56
N ILE A 115 -18.53 0.64 -4.45
CA ILE A 115 -19.69 0.66 -5.36
C ILE A 115 -20.44 2.00 -5.27
N LEU A 116 -20.69 2.49 -4.05
CA LEU A 116 -21.38 3.77 -3.86
C LEU A 116 -20.58 4.92 -4.48
N GLN A 117 -19.27 4.93 -4.27
CA GLN A 117 -18.40 5.97 -4.81
C GLN A 117 -18.36 5.96 -6.34
N GLU A 118 -18.36 4.79 -6.98
CA GLU A 118 -18.42 4.65 -8.45
C GLU A 118 -19.75 5.17 -9.02
N ARG A 119 -20.87 4.93 -8.32
CA ARG A 119 -22.20 5.41 -8.72
C ARG A 119 -22.32 6.93 -8.71
N ASP A 120 -21.77 7.59 -7.69
CA ASP A 120 -21.75 9.06 -7.64
C ASP A 120 -20.95 9.66 -8.82
N GLU A 121 -19.98 8.93 -9.38
CA GLU A 121 -19.22 9.40 -10.55
C GLU A 121 -20.05 9.35 -11.83
N LEU A 122 -20.75 8.23 -12.07
CA LEU A 122 -21.58 8.06 -13.26
C LEU A 122 -22.70 9.10 -13.31
N VAL A 123 -23.32 9.38 -12.16
CA VAL A 123 -24.36 10.41 -12.05
C VAL A 123 -23.84 11.80 -12.40
N MET A 124 -22.63 12.18 -11.98
CA MET A 124 -22.06 13.50 -12.30
C MET A 124 -21.63 13.61 -13.78
N ALA A 125 -21.15 12.52 -14.39
CA ALA A 125 -20.80 12.49 -15.80
C ALA A 125 -22.04 12.65 -16.71
N ASP A 126 -23.18 12.08 -16.31
CA ASP A 126 -24.45 12.21 -17.04
C ASP A 126 -25.05 13.63 -16.93
N VAL A 127 -24.74 14.38 -15.87
CA VAL A 127 -25.23 15.75 -15.64
C VAL A 127 -24.47 16.81 -16.45
N GLU A 128 -23.21 16.53 -16.83
CA GLU A 128 -22.31 17.51 -17.45
C GLU A 128 -22.32 17.49 -18.99
N ILE A 129 -23.23 16.75 -19.63
CA ILE A 129 -23.47 16.82 -21.08
C ILE A 129 -24.63 17.80 -21.38
N PRO A 130 -24.35 19.09 -21.68
CA PRO A 130 -25.35 19.92 -22.36
C PRO A 130 -25.47 19.46 -23.82
N ALA A 131 -26.71 19.24 -24.24
CA ALA A 131 -27.12 18.89 -25.61
C ALA A 131 -26.68 19.91 -26.66
#